data_AF-A0A2T0SEB0-F1
#
_entry.id   AF-A0A2T0SEB0-F1
#
_cell.length_a   1.000
_cell.length_b   1.000
_cell.length_c   1.000
_cell.angle_alpha   90.00
_cell.angle_beta   90.00
_cell.angle_gamma   90.00
#
_symmetry.space_group_name_H-M   'P 1'
#
loop_
_entity.id
_entity.type
_entity.pdbx_description
1 polymer ?
#
loop_
_entity_poly.entity_id
_entity_poly.type
_entity_poly.pdbx_seq_one_letter_code
_entity_poly.pdbx_strand_id
1 'polypeptide(L)' 'MNSLNNIDRMRVTIWFCTVLLAAVLGLLGYVACLCNWITDYRTGYYETHELEAGLESGFIVLYTYLGVRFGLRHINMRL' A
#
# COMPACT_ATOMS: atom_id res chain seq x y z
N MET A 1 26.07 -26.31 -14.62
CA MET A 1 24.76 -26.52 -13.95
C MET A 1 24.60 -25.70 -12.66
N ASN A 2 25.59 -25.65 -11.74
CA ASN A 2 25.45 -24.88 -10.48
C ASN A 2 25.37 -23.34 -10.63
N SER A 3 26.03 -22.76 -11.63
CA SER A 3 26.03 -21.30 -11.83
C SER A 3 24.67 -20.77 -12.32
N LEU A 4 24.00 -21.48 -13.23
CA LEU A 4 22.65 -21.13 -13.71
C LEU A 4 21.63 -21.16 -12.56
N ASN A 5 21.67 -22.20 -11.72
CA ASN A 5 20.82 -22.30 -10.52
C ASN A 5 21.07 -21.18 -9.49
N ASN A 6 22.27 -20.60 -9.46
CA ASN A 6 22.56 -19.46 -8.57
C ASN A 6 21.99 -18.15 -9.10
N ILE A 7 22.04 -17.93 -10.42
CA ILE A 7 21.48 -16.73 -11.06
C ILE A 7 19.96 -16.70 -10.88
N ASP A 8 19.27 -17.82 -11.09
CA ASP A 8 17.83 -17.87 -10.91
C ASP A 8 17.41 -17.63 -9.45
N ARG A 9 18.15 -18.19 -8.48
CA ARG A 9 17.94 -17.90 -7.06
C ARG A 9 18.14 -16.42 -6.73
N MET A 10 19.21 -15.80 -7.23
CA MET A 10 19.45 -14.37 -7.02
C MET A 10 18.32 -13.52 -7.61
N ARG A 11 17.81 -13.85 -8.80
CA ARG A 11 16.69 -13.14 -9.41
C ARG A 11 15.43 -13.22 -8.55
N VAL A 12 15.08 -14.41 -8.04
CA VAL A 12 13.91 -14.58 -7.16
C VAL A 12 14.07 -13.77 -5.88
N THR A 13 15.25 -13.81 -5.24
CA THR A 13 15.52 -13.03 -4.03
C THR A 13 15.38 -11.53 -4.27
N ILE A 14 15.92 -11.01 -5.39
CA ILE A 14 15.80 -9.59 -5.74
C ILE A 14 14.33 -9.21 -5.90
N TRP A 15 13.55 -9.97 -6.66
CA TRP A 15 12.12 -9.71 -6.84
C TRP A 15 11.35 -9.74 -5.51
N PHE A 16 11.64 -10.72 -4.67
CA PHE A 16 11.02 -10.82 -3.34
C PHE A 16 11.34 -9.59 -2.47
N CYS A 17 12.61 -9.18 -2.42
CA CYS A 17 13.03 -7.98 -1.71
C CYS A 17 12.36 -6.71 -2.27
N THR A 18 12.22 -6.58 -3.59
CA THR A 18 11.53 -5.45 -4.21
C THR A 18 10.05 -5.42 -3.84
N VAL A 19 9.37 -6.56 -3.85
CA VAL A 19 7.95 -6.64 -3.44
C VAL A 19 7.79 -6.30 -1.97
N LEU A 20 8.66 -6.81 -1.09
CA LEU A 20 8.64 -6.46 0.33
C LEU A 20 8.85 -4.96 0.56
N LEU A 21 9.84 -4.38 -0.12
CA LEU A 21 10.11 -2.94 -0.02
C LEU A 21 8.92 -2.12 -0.50
N ALA A 22 8.32 -2.49 -1.63
CA ALA A 22 7.12 -1.83 -2.15
C ALA A 22 5.93 -1.94 -1.17
N ALA A 23 5.76 -3.09 -0.51
CA ALA A 23 4.71 -3.28 0.49
C ALA A 23 4.93 -2.37 1.71
N VAL A 24 6.16 -2.28 2.22
CA VAL A 24 6.52 -1.40 3.35
C VAL A 24 6.31 0.06 2.98
N LEU A 25 6.80 0.50 1.82
CA LEU A 25 6.61 1.88 1.34
C LEU A 25 5.13 2.20 1.13
N GLY A 26 4.37 1.27 0.58
CA GLY A 26 2.92 1.42 0.42
C GLY A 26 2.20 1.57 1.76
N LEU A 27 2.59 0.79 2.78
CA LEU A 27 2.03 0.91 4.12
C LEU A 27 2.37 2.26 4.77
N LEU A 28 3.63 2.71 4.65
CA LEU A 28 4.04 4.02 5.15
C LEU A 28 3.28 5.16 4.46
N GLY A 29 3.11 5.08 3.14
CA GLY A 29 2.32 6.04 2.37
C GLY A 29 0.84 6.07 2.79
N TYR A 30 0.25 4.89 3.02
CA TYR A 30 -1.13 4.79 3.53
C TYR A 30 -1.30 5.46 4.90
N VAL A 31 -0.40 5.20 5.85
CA VAL A 31 -0.44 5.83 7.17
C VAL A 31 -0.21 7.34 7.09
N ALA A 32 0.71 7.80 6.26
CA ALA A 32 0.94 9.22 6.04
C ALA A 32 -0.31 9.91 5.46
N CYS A 33 -0.94 9.30 4.45
CA CYS A 33 -2.18 9.81 3.86
C CYS A 33 -3.33 9.85 4.87
N LEU A 34 -3.49 8.82 5.72
CA LEU A 34 -4.46 8.85 6.82
C LEU A 34 -4.23 10.00 7.81
N CYS A 35 -2.97 10.20 8.22
CA CYS A 35 -2.61 11.29 9.14
C CYS A 35 -2.90 12.66 8.52
N ASN A 36 -2.54 12.84 7.23
CA ASN A 36 -2.82 14.08 6.51
C ASN A 36 -4.33 14.30 6.42
N TRP A 37 -5.08 13.26 6.03
CA TRP A 37 -6.51 13.32 5.87
C TRP A 37 -7.25 13.73 7.15
N ILE A 38 -6.86 13.16 8.29
CA ILE A 38 -7.42 13.54 9.60
C ILE A 38 -7.09 15.00 9.95
N THR A 39 -5.89 15.45 9.62
CA THR A 39 -5.44 16.82 9.90
C THR A 39 -6.22 17.82 9.06
N ASP A 40 -6.32 17.58 7.75
CA ASP A 40 -6.98 18.46 6.79
C ASP A 40 -8.50 18.51 7.00
N TYR A 41 -9.10 17.39 7.40
CA TYR A 41 -10.49 17.37 7.83
C TYR A 41 -10.72 18.25 9.06
N ARG A 42 -9.82 18.20 10.05
CA ARG A 42 -9.97 18.97 11.31
C ARG A 42 -9.72 20.46 11.14
N THR A 43 -8.84 20.85 10.23
CA THR A 43 -8.52 22.26 9.95
C THR A 43 -9.54 22.92 9.03
N GLY A 44 -10.45 22.14 8.42
CA GLY A 44 -11.41 22.63 7.43
C GLY A 44 -10.81 22.85 6.04
N TYR A 45 -9.58 22.36 5.79
CA TYR A 45 -8.88 22.54 4.52
C TYR A 45 -9.69 22.03 3.32
N TYR A 46 -10.41 20.93 3.50
CA TYR A 46 -11.25 20.31 2.46
C TYR A 46 -12.48 21.13 2.04
N GLU A 47 -12.89 22.15 2.80
CA GLU A 47 -13.96 23.06 2.36
C GLU A 47 -13.54 23.89 1.15
N THR A 48 -12.23 24.03 0.92
CA THR A 48 -11.67 24.81 -0.19
C THR A 48 -10.98 23.93 -1.23
N HIS A 49 -10.61 22.69 -0.88
CA HIS A 49 -9.84 21.78 -1.71
C HIS A 49 -10.53 20.41 -1.85
N GLU A 50 -11.77 20.41 -2.36
CA GLU A 50 -12.61 19.21 -2.49
C GLU A 50 -11.97 18.11 -3.37
N LEU A 51 -11.21 18.49 -4.39
CA LEU A 51 -10.54 17.53 -5.29
C LEU A 51 -9.45 16.75 -4.56
N GLU A 52 -8.68 17.42 -3.70
CA GLU A 52 -7.65 16.79 -2.88
C GLU A 52 -8.29 15.84 -1.86
N ALA A 53 -9.37 16.28 -1.21
CA ALA A 53 -10.18 15.45 -0.33
C ALA A 53 -10.66 14.16 -1.02
N GLY A 54 -11.17 14.27 -2.24
CA GLY A 54 -11.65 13.14 -3.03
C GLY A 54 -10.53 12.17 -3.40
N LEU A 55 -9.37 12.66 -3.84
CA LEU A 55 -8.23 11.84 -4.21
C LEU A 55 -7.66 11.10 -2.99
N GLU A 56 -7.42 11.79 -1.88
CA GLU A 56 -6.89 11.17 -0.67
C GLU A 56 -7.85 10.13 -0.10
N SER A 57 -9.14 10.45 -0.01
CA SER A 57 -10.17 9.49 0.40
C SER A 57 -10.20 8.26 -0.53
N GLY A 58 -10.10 8.49 -1.84
CA GLY A 58 -10.05 7.43 -2.85
C GLY A 58 -8.86 6.51 -2.67
N PHE A 59 -7.67 7.05 -2.44
CA PHE A 59 -6.45 6.27 -2.19
C PHE A 59 -6.57 5.44 -0.89
N ILE A 60 -7.10 6.03 0.18
CA ILE A 60 -7.33 5.33 1.45
C ILE A 60 -8.27 4.14 1.23
N VAL A 61 -9.43 4.37 0.61
CA VAL A 61 -10.44 3.31 0.35
C VAL A 61 -9.86 2.23 -0.55
N LEU A 62 -9.17 2.62 -1.63
CA LEU A 62 -8.56 1.67 -2.56
C LEU A 62 -7.52 0.79 -1.87
N TYR A 63 -6.61 1.38 -1.10
CA TYR A 63 -5.58 0.64 -0.38
C TYR A 63 -6.20 -0.33 0.63
N THR A 64 -7.18 0.12 1.41
CA THR A 64 -7.91 -0.73 2.37
C THR A 64 -8.62 -1.89 1.67
N TYR A 65 -9.33 -1.62 0.58
CA TYR A 65 -10.02 -2.65 -0.19
C TYR A 65 -9.06 -3.71 -0.75
N LEU A 66 -7.93 -3.28 -1.33
CA LEU A 66 -6.92 -4.20 -1.86
C LEU A 66 -6.30 -5.05 -0.74
N GLY A 67 -6.01 -4.45 0.42
CA GLY A 67 -5.49 -5.17 1.59
C GLY A 67 -6.46 -6.22 2.11
N VAL A 68 -7.74 -5.87 2.28
CA VAL A 68 -8.79 -6.80 2.70
C VAL A 68 -8.97 -7.92 1.67
N ARG A 69 -9.07 -7.59 0.38
CA ARG A 69 -9.19 -8.58 -0.70
C ARG A 69 -8.01 -9.54 -0.74
N PHE A 70 -6.79 -9.04 -0.51
CA PHE A 70 -5.59 -9.87 -0.41
C PHE A 70 -5.69 -10.82 0.79
N GLY A 71 -6.06 -10.31 1.97
CA GLY A 71 -6.25 -11.12 3.18
C GLY A 71 -7.29 -12.23 3.02
N LEU A 72 -8.42 -11.93 2.38
CA LEU A 72 -9.48 -12.90 2.08
C LEU A 72 -9.02 -13.99 1.10
N ARG A 73 -8.27 -13.62 0.05
CA ARG A 73 -7.85 -14.58 -0.99
C ARG A 73 -6.65 -15.43 -0.62
N HIS A 74 -5.72 -14.90 0.17
CA HIS A 74 -4.40 -15.51 0.37
C HIS A 74 -4.08 -15.84 1.82
N ILE A 75 -4.73 -15.21 2.80
CA ILE A 75 -4.43 -15.38 4.23
C ILE A 75 -5.57 -16.11 4.97
N ASN A 76 -6.69 -16.41 4.30
CA ASN A 76 -7.87 -17.03 4.90
C ASN A 76 -8.40 -16.22 6.11
N MET A 77 -8.36 -14.89 6.00
CA MET A 77 -9.01 -14.01 6.98
C MET A 77 -10.52 -14.28 6.98
N ARG A 78 -11.11 -14.40 8.18
CA ARG A 78 -12.56 -14.39 8.37
C ARG A 78 -12.94 -12.98 8.84
N LEU A 79 -13.81 -12.31 8.08
CA LEU A 79 -14.42 -11.03 8.42
C LEU A 79 -15.66 -11.23 9.29
#